data_AF-A0A979G0A2-F1
#
_entry.id   AF-A0A979G0A2-F1
#
_cell.length_a   1.000
_cell.length_b   1.000
_cell.length_c   1.000
_cell.angle_alpha   90.00
_cell.angle_beta   90.00
_cell.angle_gamma   90.00
#
_symmetry.space_group_name_H-M   'P 1'
#
loop_
_entity.id
_entity.type
_entity.pdbx_description
1 polymer ?
#
loop_
_entity_poly.entity_id
_entity_poly.type
_entity_poly.pdbx_seq_one_letter_code
_entity_poly.pdbx_strand_id
1 'polypeptide(L)'
;MFPYANMPYGIPPAICYPLSESCMVILFILTLLYAWKRGTGHVAYMLGGFGFGLLLEYVNVVSNAGYKYGQFWLMLGHAPDNIPVCIGMGWGIIIYTSRLISDSRGLPLIAAAAFDALLALSIDLSMDVVAYRLHMWHWDWANRPEFPDPLTAQWFGVPYGNFFGWLCVVFFYSSFARTLEKVRFRNNIVRKIWQALTPLLSILISQVALWITLFPMATWLNDQFHIRSKEKLIFLLALLPVLTIWGFRKRTTLHAPALPYLTWLVPAWFHLYFFAWLFIGGFAAENARMTFFCVLNLLTGITIHWWIHLLPVRKAAIGS
;
A
#
# COMPACT_ATOMS: atom_id res chain seq x y z
N MET A 1 -7.51 -13.54 -29.21
CA MET A 1 -6.85 -12.22 -29.11
C MET A 1 -6.20 -12.14 -27.74
N PHE A 2 -4.98 -11.61 -27.65
CA PHE A 2 -4.39 -11.30 -26.35
C PHE A 2 -5.23 -10.20 -25.66
N PRO A 3 -5.45 -10.29 -24.34
CA PRO A 3 -6.26 -9.30 -23.63
C PRO A 3 -5.64 -7.89 -23.68
N TYR A 4 -4.33 -7.78 -23.92
CA TYR A 4 -3.60 -6.53 -24.09
C TYR A 4 -2.58 -6.68 -25.22
N ALA A 5 -2.58 -5.75 -26.18
CA ALA A 5 -1.83 -5.88 -27.45
C ALA A 5 -0.30 -5.95 -27.27
N ASN A 6 0.22 -5.44 -26.15
CA ASN A 6 1.67 -5.30 -25.93
C ASN A 6 2.22 -6.25 -24.86
N MET A 7 1.47 -7.29 -24.51
CA MET A 7 1.88 -8.27 -23.51
C MET A 7 2.01 -9.65 -24.15
N PRO A 8 3.19 -10.30 -24.02
CA PRO A 8 3.44 -11.58 -24.68
C PRO A 8 2.77 -12.76 -23.97
N TYR A 9 2.17 -12.55 -22.80
CA TYR A 9 1.44 -13.61 -22.08
C TYR A 9 0.01 -13.77 -22.59
N GLY A 10 -0.44 -15.02 -22.60
CA GLY A 10 -1.82 -15.37 -22.87
C GLY A 10 -2.77 -14.95 -21.75
N ILE A 11 -4.02 -15.37 -21.87
CA ILE A 11 -5.04 -15.14 -20.82
C ILE A 11 -4.52 -15.69 -19.49
N PRO A 12 -4.65 -14.93 -18.38
CA PRO A 12 -4.15 -15.39 -17.10
C PRO A 12 -4.92 -16.65 -16.64
N PRO A 13 -4.29 -17.54 -15.85
CA PRO A 13 -4.96 -18.76 -15.38
C PRO A 13 -6.28 -18.42 -14.67
N ALA A 14 -7.36 -19.12 -15.04
CA ALA A 14 -8.73 -18.75 -14.62
C ALA A 14 -8.93 -18.63 -13.10
N ILE A 15 -8.10 -19.30 -12.29
CA ILE A 15 -8.16 -19.29 -10.84
C ILE A 15 -7.56 -18.02 -10.19
N CYS A 16 -6.67 -17.29 -10.88
CA CYS A 16 -5.87 -16.26 -10.23
C CYS A 16 -6.69 -15.04 -9.75
N TYR A 17 -7.71 -14.60 -10.50
CA TYR A 17 -8.57 -13.49 -10.05
C TYR A 17 -9.51 -13.95 -8.92
N PRO A 18 -10.31 -15.03 -9.10
CA PRO A 18 -11.16 -15.59 -8.05
C PRO A 18 -10.45 -15.86 -6.72
N LEU A 19 -9.25 -16.46 -6.78
CA LEU A 19 -8.48 -16.80 -5.59
C LEU A 19 -8.00 -15.52 -4.89
N SER A 20 -7.49 -14.56 -5.65
CA SER A 20 -7.06 -13.27 -5.10
C SER A 20 -8.20 -12.51 -4.43
N GLU A 21 -9.34 -12.40 -5.10
CA GLU A 21 -10.53 -11.73 -4.55
C GLU A 21 -11.05 -12.42 -3.29
N SER A 22 -11.19 -13.75 -3.33
CA SER A 22 -11.71 -14.51 -2.20
C SER A 22 -10.81 -14.35 -0.97
N CYS A 23 -9.50 -14.46 -1.14
CA CYS A 23 -8.54 -14.26 -0.05
C CYS A 23 -8.55 -12.80 0.44
N MET A 24 -8.70 -11.82 -0.44
CA MET A 24 -8.84 -10.40 -0.04
C MET A 24 -10.09 -10.14 0.77
N VAL A 25 -11.23 -10.69 0.37
CA VAL A 25 -12.49 -10.59 1.12
C VAL A 25 -12.35 -11.25 2.49
N ILE A 26 -11.77 -12.44 2.57
CA ILE A 26 -11.55 -13.15 3.85
C ILE A 26 -10.65 -12.32 4.77
N LEU A 27 -9.51 -11.84 4.27
CA LEU A 27 -8.57 -11.03 5.06
C LEU A 27 -9.21 -9.71 5.50
N PHE A 28 -10.00 -9.08 4.65
CA PHE A 28 -10.77 -7.90 4.99
C PHE A 28 -11.77 -8.18 6.12
N ILE A 29 -12.55 -9.26 6.03
CA ILE A 29 -13.51 -9.62 7.08
C ILE A 29 -12.77 -9.91 8.41
N LEU A 30 -11.72 -10.72 8.39
CA LEU A 30 -10.95 -11.04 9.61
C LEU A 30 -10.35 -9.77 10.25
N THR A 31 -9.83 -8.86 9.43
CA THR A 31 -9.26 -7.59 9.88
C THR A 31 -10.34 -6.67 10.44
N LEU A 32 -11.51 -6.62 9.82
CA LEU A 32 -12.66 -5.84 10.27
C LEU A 32 -13.20 -6.36 11.59
N LEU A 33 -13.33 -7.68 11.75
CA LEU A 33 -13.73 -8.32 13.00
C LEU A 33 -12.74 -8.03 14.13
N TYR A 34 -11.44 -8.04 13.83
CA TYR A 34 -10.43 -7.64 14.80
C TYR A 34 -10.53 -6.15 15.15
N ALA A 35 -10.69 -5.27 14.16
CA ALA A 35 -10.87 -3.84 14.36
C ALA A 35 -12.12 -3.53 15.21
N TRP A 36 -13.22 -4.23 14.96
CA TRP A 36 -14.46 -4.13 15.73
C TRP A 36 -14.23 -4.45 17.20
N LYS A 37 -13.53 -5.55 17.51
CA LYS A 37 -13.18 -5.94 18.89
C LYS A 37 -12.28 -4.91 19.58
N ARG A 38 -11.51 -4.12 18.83
CA ARG A 38 -10.66 -3.05 19.35
C ARG A 38 -11.38 -1.72 19.56
N GLY A 39 -12.52 -1.52 18.90
CA GLY A 39 -13.39 -0.36 19.07
C GLY A 39 -13.54 0.49 17.80
N THR A 40 -14.46 1.45 17.89
CA THR A 40 -14.95 2.22 16.74
C THR A 40 -13.87 2.99 15.99
N GLY A 41 -12.84 3.50 16.69
CA GLY A 41 -11.72 4.20 16.05
C GLY A 41 -10.91 3.31 15.11
N HIS A 42 -10.72 2.04 15.47
CA HIS A 42 -10.02 1.08 14.61
C HIS A 42 -10.84 0.72 13.37
N VAL A 43 -12.16 0.53 13.54
CA VAL A 43 -13.08 0.30 12.42
C VAL A 43 -13.09 1.51 11.49
N ALA A 44 -13.21 2.72 12.03
CA ALA A 44 -13.20 3.97 11.27
C ALA A 44 -11.91 4.13 10.45
N TYR A 45 -10.74 3.87 11.04
CA TYR A 45 -9.47 3.96 10.32
C TYR A 45 -9.36 2.91 9.22
N MET A 46 -9.76 1.66 9.49
CA MET A 46 -9.71 0.59 8.48
C MET A 46 -10.64 0.87 7.31
N LEU A 47 -11.90 1.23 7.59
CA LEU A 47 -12.88 1.57 6.56
C LEU A 47 -12.53 2.87 5.84
N GLY A 48 -11.89 3.82 6.53
CA GLY A 48 -11.37 5.02 5.91
C GLY A 48 -10.22 4.72 4.94
N GLY A 49 -9.33 3.78 5.28
CA GLY A 49 -8.29 3.30 4.36
C GLY A 49 -8.87 2.58 3.14
N PHE A 50 -9.93 1.79 3.34
CA PHE A 50 -10.70 1.17 2.25
C PHE A 50 -11.33 2.22 1.32
N GLY A 51 -12.04 3.20 1.89
CA GLY A 51 -12.67 4.28 1.11
C GLY A 51 -11.65 5.17 0.41
N PHE A 52 -10.53 5.48 1.07
CA PHE A 52 -9.42 6.21 0.47
C PHE A 52 -8.82 5.44 -0.72
N GLY A 53 -8.59 4.14 -0.54
CA GLY A 53 -8.12 3.23 -1.60
C GLY A 53 -9.04 3.21 -2.80
N LEU A 54 -10.35 3.07 -2.62
CA LEU A 54 -11.27 3.10 -3.76
C LEU A 54 -11.28 4.46 -4.47
N LEU A 55 -11.29 5.56 -3.70
CA LEU A 55 -11.31 6.89 -4.27
C LEU A 55 -10.03 7.18 -5.07
N LEU A 56 -8.86 6.83 -4.53
CA LEU A 56 -7.59 7.08 -5.21
C LEU A 56 -7.47 6.24 -6.49
N GLU A 57 -7.90 4.97 -6.48
CA GLU A 57 -7.86 4.12 -7.66
C GLU A 57 -8.77 4.65 -8.76
N TYR A 58 -9.97 5.11 -8.38
CA TYR A 58 -10.89 5.75 -9.31
C TYR A 58 -10.26 7.00 -9.94
N VAL A 59 -9.68 7.88 -9.12
CA VAL A 59 -8.99 9.08 -9.60
C VAL A 59 -7.81 8.72 -10.50
N ASN A 60 -7.05 7.67 -10.17
CA ASN A 60 -5.90 7.23 -10.95
C ASN A 60 -6.34 6.70 -12.33
N VAL A 61 -7.34 5.82 -12.39
CA VAL A 61 -7.88 5.30 -13.66
C VAL A 61 -8.45 6.42 -14.53
N VAL A 62 -9.22 7.35 -13.94
CA VAL A 62 -9.83 8.47 -14.69
C VAL A 62 -8.79 9.49 -15.16
N SER A 63 -7.76 9.76 -14.35
CA SER A 63 -6.75 10.79 -14.69
C SER A 63 -5.60 10.24 -15.55
N ASN A 64 -5.37 8.93 -15.52
CA ASN A 64 -4.32 8.26 -16.28
C ASN A 64 -4.98 7.35 -17.30
N ALA A 65 -5.21 7.88 -18.50
CA ALA A 65 -5.90 7.19 -19.61
C ALA A 65 -5.35 5.80 -19.93
N GLY A 66 -4.12 5.52 -19.50
CA GLY A 66 -3.42 4.27 -19.70
C GLY A 66 -3.42 3.26 -18.55
N TYR A 67 -3.92 3.60 -17.36
CA TYR A 67 -3.98 2.66 -16.24
C TYR A 67 -5.33 1.95 -16.19
N LYS A 68 -5.35 0.62 -16.34
CA LYS A 68 -6.58 -0.17 -16.42
C LYS A 68 -6.47 -1.46 -15.62
N TYR A 69 -7.54 -1.84 -14.96
CA TYR A 69 -7.64 -3.13 -14.28
C TYR A 69 -8.13 -4.23 -15.22
N GLY A 70 -7.72 -5.46 -14.95
CA GLY A 70 -8.40 -6.64 -15.48
C GLY A 70 -9.80 -6.79 -14.86
N GLN A 71 -10.56 -7.79 -15.33
CA GLN A 71 -11.94 -7.97 -14.87
C GLN A 71 -12.01 -8.91 -13.65
N PHE A 72 -12.24 -8.30 -12.48
CA PHE A 72 -12.54 -8.97 -11.22
C PHE A 72 -14.06 -9.17 -11.08
N TRP A 73 -14.51 -10.00 -10.14
CA TRP A 73 -15.94 -10.28 -9.92
C TRP A 73 -16.72 -9.06 -9.47
N LEU A 74 -16.18 -8.28 -8.52
CA LEU A 74 -16.83 -7.08 -8.02
C LEU A 74 -16.06 -5.82 -8.42
N MET A 75 -16.62 -5.11 -9.40
CA MET A 75 -16.09 -3.87 -9.95
C MET A 75 -17.01 -2.69 -9.61
N LEU A 76 -16.44 -1.50 -9.37
CA LEU A 76 -17.16 -0.23 -9.19
C LEU A 76 -16.88 0.71 -10.36
N GLY A 77 -17.90 1.46 -10.78
CA GLY A 77 -17.83 2.36 -11.93
C GLY A 77 -18.28 1.70 -13.23
N HIS A 78 -17.87 2.24 -14.37
CA HIS A 78 -18.27 1.78 -15.69
C HIS A 78 -17.06 1.30 -16.48
N ALA A 79 -17.18 0.14 -17.13
CA ALA A 79 -16.15 -0.35 -18.03
C ALA A 79 -15.90 0.65 -19.18
N PRO A 80 -14.64 0.84 -19.63
CA PRO A 80 -13.42 0.13 -19.21
C PRO A 80 -12.68 0.74 -18.00
N ASP A 81 -13.25 1.78 -17.38
CA ASP A 81 -12.67 2.57 -16.30
C ASP A 81 -13.15 2.13 -14.90
N ASN A 82 -13.67 0.90 -14.80
CA ASN A 82 -14.13 0.34 -13.55
C ASN A 82 -12.96 -0.15 -12.70
N ILE A 83 -13.08 -0.01 -11.38
CA ILE A 83 -12.06 -0.43 -10.41
C ILE A 83 -12.54 -1.61 -9.57
N PRO A 84 -11.67 -2.60 -9.28
CA PRO A 84 -12.02 -3.74 -8.44
C PRO A 84 -12.15 -3.36 -6.96
N VAL A 85 -13.24 -3.80 -6.31
CA VAL A 85 -13.46 -3.53 -4.88
C VAL A 85 -12.40 -4.17 -4.00
N CYS A 86 -11.89 -5.34 -4.40
CA CYS A 86 -10.86 -6.06 -3.65
C CYS A 86 -9.55 -5.27 -3.52
N ILE A 87 -9.25 -4.35 -4.45
CA ILE A 87 -8.06 -3.49 -4.34
C ILE A 87 -8.26 -2.42 -3.27
N GLY A 88 -9.46 -1.83 -3.18
CA GLY A 88 -9.83 -1.01 -2.02
C GLY A 88 -9.70 -1.78 -0.70
N MET A 89 -10.14 -3.04 -0.68
CA MET A 89 -9.99 -3.90 0.51
C MET A 89 -8.52 -4.12 0.86
N GLY A 90 -7.67 -4.35 -0.14
CA GLY A 90 -6.21 -4.43 -0.03
C GLY A 90 -5.62 -3.19 0.63
N TRP A 91 -5.94 -2.00 0.13
CA TRP A 91 -5.53 -0.73 0.74
C TRP A 91 -5.93 -0.65 2.21
N GLY A 92 -7.19 -0.96 2.53
CA GLY A 92 -7.71 -0.95 3.90
C GLY A 92 -6.94 -1.86 4.85
N ILE A 93 -6.69 -3.12 4.46
CA ILE A 93 -5.98 -4.08 5.32
C ILE A 93 -4.49 -3.77 5.44
N ILE A 94 -3.83 -3.33 4.36
CA ILE A 94 -2.40 -3.00 4.37
C ILE A 94 -2.16 -1.80 5.28
N ILE A 95 -2.90 -0.69 5.07
CA ILE A 95 -2.78 0.52 5.87
C ILE A 95 -3.07 0.23 7.35
N TYR A 96 -4.14 -0.52 7.63
CA TYR A 96 -4.50 -0.85 9.01
C TYR A 96 -3.48 -1.76 9.71
N THR A 97 -3.00 -2.82 9.05
CA THR A 97 -2.02 -3.73 9.66
C THR A 97 -0.65 -3.09 9.84
N SER A 98 -0.19 -2.28 8.88
CA SER A 98 1.00 -1.43 9.04
C SER A 98 0.89 -0.55 10.27
N ARG A 99 -0.25 0.13 10.45
CA ARG A 99 -0.50 0.96 11.64
C ARG A 99 -0.43 0.17 12.94
N LEU A 100 -1.00 -1.03 13.00
CA LEU A 100 -0.92 -1.88 14.21
C LEU A 100 0.54 -2.16 14.59
N ILE A 101 1.38 -2.41 13.58
CA ILE A 101 2.81 -2.63 13.77
C ILE A 101 3.46 -1.36 14.30
N SER A 102 3.34 -0.22 13.63
CA SER A 102 4.01 1.02 14.05
C SER A 102 3.53 1.53 15.41
N ASP A 103 2.24 1.38 15.74
CA ASP A 103 1.65 1.74 17.04
C ASP A 103 2.21 0.88 18.17
N SER A 104 2.39 -0.42 17.94
CA SER A 104 2.99 -1.32 18.93
C SER A 104 4.43 -0.94 19.31
N ARG A 105 5.09 -0.10 18.49
CA ARG A 105 6.47 0.35 18.68
C ARG A 105 6.59 1.70 19.36
N GLY A 106 5.49 2.39 19.63
CA GLY A 106 5.52 3.72 20.25
C GLY A 106 6.28 4.76 19.42
N LEU A 107 6.26 4.61 18.09
CA LEU A 107 6.91 5.55 17.19
C LEU A 107 6.21 6.91 17.25
N PRO A 108 6.96 8.03 17.16
CA PRO A 108 6.35 9.34 16.99
C PRO A 108 5.59 9.41 15.65
N LEU A 109 4.54 10.22 15.59
CA LEU A 109 3.54 10.24 14.51
C LEU A 109 4.13 10.17 13.09
N ILE A 110 5.06 11.06 12.76
CA ILE A 110 5.64 11.11 11.40
C ILE A 110 6.51 9.89 11.10
N ALA A 111 7.24 9.38 12.09
CA ALA A 111 8.03 8.16 11.92
C ALA A 111 7.14 6.91 11.83
N ALA A 112 6.01 6.89 12.54
CA ALA A 112 5.02 5.82 12.42
C ALA A 112 4.44 5.78 10.99
N ALA A 113 4.02 6.92 10.46
CA ALA A 113 3.52 7.01 9.09
C ALA A 113 4.58 6.69 8.03
N ALA A 114 5.84 7.10 8.25
CA ALA A 114 6.96 6.72 7.39
C ALA A 114 7.19 5.20 7.39
N PHE A 115 7.14 4.58 8.57
CA PHE A 115 7.30 3.14 8.69
C PHE A 115 6.11 2.38 8.06
N ASP A 116 4.88 2.88 8.24
CA ASP A 116 3.69 2.31 7.62
C ASP A 116 3.80 2.28 6.09
N ALA A 117 4.30 3.37 5.51
CA ALA A 117 4.51 3.48 4.07
C ALA A 117 5.59 2.53 3.54
N LEU A 118 6.69 2.35 4.28
CA LEU A 118 7.74 1.40 3.92
C LEU A 118 7.26 -0.06 3.98
N LEU A 119 6.44 -0.41 4.98
CA LEU A 119 5.82 -1.73 5.08
C LEU A 119 4.88 -2.00 3.91
N ALA A 120 4.06 -1.01 3.53
CA ALA A 120 3.18 -1.13 2.37
C ALA A 120 3.98 -1.25 1.06
N LEU A 121 5.03 -0.44 0.87
CA LEU A 121 5.90 -0.54 -0.30
C LEU A 121 6.57 -1.92 -0.41
N SER A 122 6.93 -2.54 0.73
CA SER A 122 7.51 -3.88 0.71
C SER A 122 6.57 -4.91 0.06
N ILE A 123 5.25 -4.75 0.19
CA ILE A 123 4.27 -5.60 -0.50
C ILE A 123 4.29 -5.31 -2.01
N ASP A 124 4.20 -4.04 -2.37
CA ASP A 124 4.06 -3.55 -3.76
C ASP A 124 5.24 -3.92 -4.66
N LEU A 125 6.47 -3.82 -4.15
CA LEU A 125 7.73 -3.94 -4.92
C LEU A 125 7.85 -5.21 -5.78
N SER A 126 7.27 -6.32 -5.34
CA SER A 126 7.22 -7.58 -6.10
C SER A 126 5.81 -7.96 -6.55
N MET A 127 4.77 -7.51 -5.85
CA MET A 127 3.38 -7.78 -6.21
C MET A 127 3.09 -7.25 -7.61
N ASP A 128 3.34 -5.96 -7.84
CA ASP A 128 2.95 -5.28 -9.08
C ASP A 128 3.66 -5.84 -10.31
N VAL A 129 4.91 -6.28 -10.13
CA VAL A 129 5.70 -6.94 -11.19
C VAL A 129 5.00 -8.20 -11.69
N VAL A 130 4.47 -9.02 -10.78
CA VAL A 130 3.80 -10.29 -11.12
C VAL A 130 2.35 -10.04 -11.54
N ALA A 131 1.65 -9.15 -10.85
CA ALA A 131 0.27 -8.82 -11.15
C ALA A 131 0.09 -8.24 -12.55
N TYR A 132 1.04 -7.40 -12.99
CA TYR A 132 1.11 -6.91 -14.37
C TYR A 132 1.13 -8.06 -15.38
N ARG A 133 1.98 -9.07 -15.13
CA ARG A 133 2.12 -10.27 -15.97
C ARG A 133 0.92 -11.20 -15.91
N LEU A 134 0.20 -11.22 -14.79
CA LEU A 134 -1.10 -11.89 -14.64
C LEU A 134 -2.28 -11.09 -15.19
N HIS A 135 -2.00 -9.98 -15.87
CA HIS A 135 -2.98 -9.06 -16.42
C HIS A 135 -3.94 -8.40 -15.42
N MET A 136 -3.64 -8.46 -14.12
CA MET A 136 -4.52 -7.94 -13.07
C MET A 136 -4.70 -6.43 -13.17
N TRP A 137 -3.66 -5.72 -13.59
CA TRP A 137 -3.71 -4.32 -14.02
C TRP A 137 -2.62 -4.06 -15.05
N HIS A 138 -2.79 -3.00 -15.85
CA HIS A 138 -1.85 -2.59 -16.89
C HIS A 138 -1.60 -1.10 -16.83
N TRP A 139 -0.36 -0.73 -17.17
CA TRP A 139 0.00 0.64 -17.53
C TRP A 139 0.22 0.74 -19.04
N ASP A 140 -0.08 1.91 -19.58
CA ASP A 140 0.13 2.22 -20.99
C ASP A 140 1.58 2.55 -21.28
N TRP A 141 2.35 1.50 -21.50
CA TRP A 141 3.68 1.57 -22.08
C TRP A 141 3.63 1.75 -23.61
N ALA A 142 2.49 1.45 -24.25
CA ALA A 142 2.31 1.56 -25.71
C ALA A 142 2.57 2.98 -26.21
N ASN A 143 2.06 3.95 -25.47
CA ASN A 143 2.14 5.37 -25.81
C ASN A 143 3.39 6.04 -25.23
N ARG A 144 4.40 5.27 -24.80
CA ARG A 144 5.66 5.76 -24.22
C ARG A 144 6.85 5.34 -25.06
N PRO A 145 7.22 6.12 -26.10
CA PRO A 145 8.28 5.74 -27.04
C PRO A 145 9.65 5.57 -26.38
N GLU A 146 9.88 6.16 -25.21
CA GLU A 146 11.10 6.01 -24.44
C GLU A 146 11.24 4.64 -23.74
N PHE A 147 10.17 3.84 -23.72
CA PHE A 147 10.14 2.47 -23.16
C PHE A 147 9.61 1.47 -24.20
N PRO A 148 10.46 1.02 -25.14
CA PRO A 148 10.03 0.16 -26.26
C PRO A 148 9.59 -1.25 -25.83
N ASP A 149 10.04 -1.72 -24.67
CA ASP A 149 9.64 -3.01 -24.10
C ASP A 149 8.90 -2.78 -22.77
N PRO A 150 7.58 -3.03 -22.74
CA PRO A 150 6.76 -2.89 -21.53
C PRO A 150 7.23 -3.74 -20.35
N LEU A 151 7.88 -4.89 -20.58
CA LEU A 151 8.24 -5.83 -19.50
C LEU A 151 9.55 -5.48 -18.80
N THR A 152 10.41 -4.71 -19.48
CA THR A 152 11.68 -4.21 -18.94
C THR A 152 11.64 -2.71 -18.65
N ALA A 153 10.54 -2.03 -18.98
CA ALA A 153 10.31 -0.64 -18.65
C ALA A 153 10.46 -0.39 -17.14
N GLN A 154 11.30 0.59 -16.78
CA GLN A 154 11.52 1.03 -15.41
C GLN A 154 11.80 -0.13 -14.43
N TRP A 155 10.89 -0.43 -13.51
CA TRP A 155 11.03 -1.53 -12.56
C TRP A 155 10.29 -2.77 -13.07
N PHE A 156 10.88 -3.46 -14.04
CA PHE A 156 10.35 -4.71 -14.60
C PHE A 156 8.90 -4.61 -15.09
N GLY A 157 8.57 -3.48 -15.72
CA GLY A 157 7.26 -3.15 -16.25
C GLY A 157 6.35 -2.36 -15.32
N VAL A 158 6.83 -2.02 -14.12
CA VAL A 158 6.11 -1.16 -13.17
C VAL A 158 6.70 0.26 -13.21
N PRO A 159 5.89 1.31 -13.38
CA PRO A 159 6.38 2.68 -13.34
C PRO A 159 6.90 3.06 -11.95
N TYR A 160 8.03 3.77 -11.87
CA TYR A 160 8.53 4.39 -10.63
C TYR A 160 7.51 5.33 -9.98
N GLY A 161 6.63 5.93 -10.79
CA GLY A 161 5.51 6.73 -10.31
C GLY A 161 4.53 5.94 -9.43
N ASN A 162 4.39 4.63 -9.65
CA ASN A 162 3.56 3.75 -8.85
C ASN A 162 4.08 3.64 -7.42
N PHE A 163 5.35 3.25 -7.26
CA PHE A 163 5.99 3.14 -5.94
C PHE A 163 6.02 4.48 -5.19
N PHE A 164 6.25 5.58 -5.91
CA PHE A 164 6.16 6.92 -5.33
C PHE A 164 4.73 7.20 -4.83
N GLY A 165 3.72 6.87 -5.63
CA GLY A 165 2.31 6.95 -5.26
C GLY A 165 1.99 6.13 -4.01
N TRP A 166 2.38 4.86 -3.97
CA TRP A 166 2.21 3.97 -2.80
C TRP A 166 2.77 4.56 -1.51
N LEU A 167 4.00 5.07 -1.56
CA LEU A 167 4.61 5.73 -0.41
C LEU A 167 3.80 6.96 0.04
N CYS A 168 3.39 7.82 -0.90
CA CYS A 168 2.60 9.01 -0.61
C CYS A 168 1.21 8.68 -0.04
N VAL A 169 0.50 7.72 -0.64
CA VAL A 169 -0.84 7.27 -0.23
C VAL A 169 -0.83 6.88 1.24
N VAL A 170 0.05 5.94 1.61
CA VAL A 170 0.07 5.40 2.97
C VAL A 170 0.62 6.42 3.95
N PHE A 171 1.65 7.18 3.57
CA PHE A 171 2.23 8.21 4.42
C PHE A 171 1.22 9.32 4.74
N PHE A 172 0.51 9.86 3.74
CA PHE A 172 -0.48 10.92 3.95
C PHE A 172 -1.65 10.43 4.77
N TYR A 173 -2.25 9.29 4.40
CA TYR A 173 -3.38 8.74 5.14
C TYR A 173 -3.02 8.47 6.61
N SER A 174 -1.90 7.78 6.86
CA SER A 174 -1.45 7.52 8.22
C SER A 174 -1.16 8.82 8.99
N SER A 175 -0.45 9.78 8.39
CA SER A 175 -0.11 11.05 9.04
C SER A 175 -1.33 11.88 9.41
N PHE A 176 -2.26 12.09 8.47
CA PHE A 176 -3.43 12.94 8.68
C PHE A 176 -4.43 12.30 9.64
N ALA A 177 -4.72 11.01 9.50
CA ALA A 177 -5.60 10.31 10.42
C ALA A 177 -5.09 10.38 11.86
N ARG A 178 -3.80 10.11 12.08
CA ARG A 178 -3.17 10.21 13.40
C ARG A 178 -3.19 11.63 13.96
N THR A 179 -3.06 12.63 13.10
CA THR A 179 -3.09 14.05 13.51
C THR A 179 -4.50 14.44 13.95
N LEU A 180 -5.52 14.07 13.18
CA LEU A 180 -6.92 14.33 13.50
C LEU A 180 -7.36 13.60 14.79
N GLU A 181 -6.90 12.37 15.00
CA GLU A 181 -7.20 11.61 16.22
C GLU A 181 -6.59 12.21 17.50
N LYS A 182 -5.53 13.02 17.40
CA LYS A 182 -4.92 13.70 18.55
C LYS A 182 -5.76 14.86 19.08
N VAL A 183 -6.72 15.36 18.30
CA VAL A 183 -7.58 16.46 18.73
C VAL A 183 -8.51 15.98 19.85
N ARG A 184 -8.39 16.60 21.03
CA ARG A 184 -9.17 16.22 22.23
C ARG A 184 -10.28 17.23 22.49
N PHE A 185 -11.51 16.74 22.55
CA PHE A 185 -12.67 17.53 22.95
C PHE A 185 -13.11 17.17 24.38
N ARG A 186 -13.43 18.19 25.19
CA ARG A 186 -13.97 18.02 26.55
C ARG A 186 -15.40 17.44 26.54
N ASN A 187 -16.20 17.79 25.55
CA ASN A 187 -17.59 17.31 25.42
C ASN A 187 -17.64 15.93 24.75
N ASN A 188 -18.28 14.96 25.40
CA ASN A 188 -18.41 13.58 24.93
C ASN A 188 -19.17 13.45 23.60
N ILE A 189 -20.18 14.28 23.36
CA ILE A 189 -20.96 14.26 22.11
C ILE A 189 -20.09 14.74 20.96
N VAL A 190 -19.41 15.87 21.14
CA VAL A 190 -18.48 16.43 20.13
C VAL A 190 -17.35 15.44 19.84
N ARG A 191 -16.82 14.75 20.86
CA ARG A 191 -15.81 13.70 20.67
C ARG A 191 -16.30 12.56 19.78
N LYS A 192 -17.53 12.07 19.99
CA LYS A 192 -18.10 10.98 19.16
C LYS A 192 -18.31 11.43 17.72
N ILE A 193 -18.84 12.65 17.51
CA ILE A 193 -19.00 13.24 16.18
C ILE A 193 -17.64 13.37 15.49
N TRP A 194 -16.63 13.87 16.20
CA TRP A 194 -15.28 13.99 15.67
C TRP A 194 -14.69 12.64 15.26
N GLN A 195 -14.85 11.59 16.07
CA GLN A 195 -14.40 10.24 15.73
C GLN A 195 -15.08 9.71 14.46
N ALA A 196 -16.36 10.00 14.26
CA ALA A 196 -17.09 9.60 13.05
C ALA A 196 -16.64 10.39 11.80
N LEU A 197 -16.31 11.67 11.95
CA LEU A 197 -15.85 12.53 10.86
C LEU A 197 -14.37 12.34 10.52
N THR A 198 -13.55 11.90 11.48
CA THR A 198 -12.11 11.70 11.33
C THR A 198 -11.74 10.89 10.08
N PRO A 199 -12.32 9.71 9.78
CA PRO A 199 -11.97 8.96 8.58
C PRO A 199 -12.31 9.72 7.29
N LEU A 200 -13.44 10.43 7.25
CA LEU A 200 -13.85 11.23 6.07
C LEU A 200 -12.91 12.41 5.84
N LEU A 201 -12.55 13.13 6.90
CA LEU A 201 -11.57 14.23 6.83
C LEU A 201 -10.18 13.71 6.47
N SER A 202 -9.80 12.53 6.97
CA SER A 202 -8.53 11.88 6.61
C SER A 202 -8.48 11.55 5.13
N ILE A 203 -9.55 10.97 4.57
CA ILE A 203 -9.69 10.71 3.13
C ILE A 203 -9.52 12.03 2.36
N LEU A 204 -10.30 13.06 2.71
CA LEU A 204 -10.31 14.33 1.98
C LEU A 204 -8.95 15.01 1.97
N ILE A 205 -8.34 15.20 3.15
CA ILE A 205 -7.05 15.90 3.28
C ILE A 205 -5.93 15.08 2.63
N SER A 206 -5.95 13.74 2.77
CA SER A 206 -4.97 12.86 2.11
C SER A 206 -5.12 12.90 0.60
N GLN A 207 -6.34 12.94 0.08
CA GLN A 207 -6.60 13.02 -1.35
C GLN A 207 -6.12 14.36 -1.93
N VAL A 208 -6.34 15.47 -1.22
CA VAL A 208 -5.84 16.78 -1.63
C VAL A 208 -4.31 16.80 -1.64
N ALA A 209 -3.67 16.31 -0.57
CA ALA A 209 -2.21 16.23 -0.50
C ALA A 209 -1.62 15.33 -1.60
N LEU A 210 -2.27 14.18 -1.86
CA LEU A 210 -1.88 13.26 -2.91
C LEU A 210 -2.04 13.90 -4.30
N TRP A 211 -3.17 14.55 -4.57
CA TRP A 211 -3.40 15.24 -5.84
C TRP A 211 -2.35 16.32 -6.08
N ILE A 212 -2.09 17.18 -5.09
CA ILE A 212 -1.05 18.21 -5.19
C ILE A 212 0.32 17.58 -5.50
N THR A 213 0.64 16.48 -4.81
CA THR A 213 1.91 15.78 -4.93
C THR A 213 2.10 15.10 -6.29
N LEU A 214 1.05 14.47 -6.82
CA LEU A 214 1.10 13.68 -8.05
C LEU A 214 0.92 14.51 -9.32
N PHE A 215 0.24 15.66 -9.24
CA PHE A 215 -0.06 16.50 -10.40
C PHE A 215 0.72 17.82 -10.40
N PRO A 216 0.28 18.93 -9.75
CA PRO A 216 0.95 20.22 -9.92
C PRO A 216 2.39 20.23 -9.41
N MET A 217 2.68 19.59 -8.27
CA MET A 217 4.06 19.52 -7.76
C MET A 217 4.94 18.66 -8.67
N ALA A 218 4.41 17.54 -9.20
CA ALA A 218 5.15 16.68 -10.10
C ALA A 218 5.51 17.39 -11.41
N THR A 219 4.55 18.12 -12.00
CA THR A 219 4.77 18.94 -13.20
C THR A 219 5.79 20.04 -12.93
N TRP A 220 5.61 20.81 -11.86
CA TRP A 220 6.53 21.88 -11.51
C TRP A 220 7.97 21.38 -11.27
N LEU A 221 8.14 20.27 -10.54
CA LEU A 221 9.46 19.66 -10.31
C LEU A 221 10.14 19.19 -11.60
N ASN A 222 9.36 18.64 -12.54
CA ASN A 222 9.88 18.21 -13.82
C ASN A 222 10.28 19.41 -14.70
N ASP A 223 9.44 20.44 -14.77
CA ASP A 223 9.64 21.56 -15.68
C ASP A 223 10.74 22.50 -15.21
N GLN A 224 10.90 22.68 -13.89
CA GLN A 224 11.89 23.60 -13.32
C GLN A 224 13.23 22.93 -12.99
N PHE A 225 13.23 21.65 -12.63
CA PHE A 225 14.42 20.95 -12.12
C PHE A 225 14.72 19.62 -12.81
N HIS A 226 13.92 19.21 -13.79
CA HIS A 226 14.02 17.89 -14.43
C HIS A 226 13.95 16.71 -13.46
N ILE A 227 13.27 16.90 -12.32
CA ILE A 227 13.06 15.86 -11.31
C ILE A 227 11.87 15.00 -11.75
N ARG A 228 12.16 13.78 -12.21
CA ARG A 228 11.15 12.81 -12.69
C ARG A 228 10.77 11.84 -11.57
N SER A 229 9.89 10.88 -11.89
CA SER A 229 9.37 9.91 -10.91
C SER A 229 10.45 9.07 -10.23
N LYS A 230 11.55 8.77 -10.93
CA LYS A 230 12.69 8.03 -10.36
C LYS A 230 13.36 8.81 -9.24
N GLU A 231 13.66 10.08 -9.46
CA GLU A 231 14.34 10.94 -8.49
C GLU A 231 13.46 11.17 -7.26
N LYS A 232 12.16 11.38 -7.46
CA LYS A 232 11.16 11.49 -6.37
C LYS A 232 11.09 10.20 -5.54
N LEU A 233 11.09 9.03 -6.19
CA LEU A 233 11.10 7.75 -5.51
C LEU A 233 12.39 7.56 -4.68
N ILE A 234 13.56 7.84 -5.26
CA ILE A 234 14.85 7.75 -4.56
C ILE A 234 14.85 8.67 -3.33
N PHE A 235 14.34 9.89 -3.47
CA PHE A 235 14.22 10.83 -2.35
C PHE A 235 13.39 10.25 -1.20
N LEU A 236 12.20 9.69 -1.47
CA LEU A 236 11.38 9.08 -0.41
C LEU A 236 12.01 7.80 0.16
N LEU A 237 12.69 7.00 -0.67
CA LEU A 237 13.44 5.82 -0.23
C LEU A 237 14.64 6.17 0.65
N ALA A 238 15.15 7.41 0.59
CA ALA A 238 16.14 7.91 1.53
C ALA A 238 15.48 8.53 2.78
N LEU A 239 14.48 9.38 2.59
CA LEU A 239 13.85 10.16 3.66
C LEU A 239 13.08 9.27 4.64
N LEU A 240 12.23 8.37 4.15
CA LEU A 240 11.34 7.60 5.02
C LEU A 240 12.10 6.62 5.93
N PRO A 241 13.18 5.93 5.48
CA PRO A 241 14.02 5.17 6.39
C PRO A 241 14.73 6.04 7.42
N VAL A 242 15.23 7.22 7.05
CA VAL A 242 15.84 8.16 8.00
C VAL A 242 14.83 8.57 9.08
N LEU A 243 13.61 8.94 8.70
CA LEU A 243 12.53 9.28 9.65
C LEU A 243 12.16 8.08 10.53
N THR A 244 12.11 6.88 9.97
CA THR A 244 11.83 5.65 10.70
C THR A 244 12.92 5.35 11.73
N ILE A 245 14.19 5.37 11.33
CA ILE A 245 15.36 5.16 12.21
C ILE A 245 15.38 6.21 13.33
N TRP A 246 15.14 7.48 12.99
CA TRP A 246 15.00 8.55 13.98
C TRP A 246 13.85 8.26 14.95
N GLY A 247 12.70 7.81 14.46
CA GLY A 247 11.55 7.43 15.27
C GLY A 247 11.86 6.29 16.24
N PHE A 248 12.56 5.25 15.80
CA PHE A 248 12.97 4.15 16.68
C PHE A 248 13.93 4.61 17.78
N ARG A 249 14.75 5.63 17.54
CA ARG A 249 15.60 6.26 18.57
C ARG A 249 14.81 7.12 19.55
N LYS A 250 13.65 7.65 19.14
CA LYS A 250 12.77 8.53 19.94
C LYS A 250 11.50 7.84 20.44
N ARG A 251 11.39 6.53 20.25
CA ARG A 251 10.17 5.78 20.58
C ARG A 251 9.88 5.81 22.07
N THR A 252 8.61 5.86 22.41
CA THR A 252 8.16 5.72 23.79
C THR A 252 8.02 4.23 24.13
N THR A 253 8.37 3.88 25.36
CA THR A 253 8.12 2.54 25.88
C THR A 253 6.62 2.40 26.14
N LEU A 254 5.97 1.47 25.44
CA LEU A 254 4.54 1.21 25.60
C LEU A 254 4.33 -0.21 26.11
N HIS A 255 3.32 -0.39 26.96
CA HIS A 255 2.71 -1.71 27.17
C HIS A 255 1.71 -1.96 26.04
N ALA A 256 2.24 -2.29 24.86
CA ALA A 256 1.42 -2.77 23.77
C ALA A 256 1.06 -4.25 23.97
N PRO A 257 -0.20 -4.65 23.74
CA PRO A 257 -0.55 -6.06 23.63
C PRO A 257 0.21 -6.71 22.48
N ALA A 258 0.33 -8.04 22.52
CA ALA A 258 0.92 -8.81 21.42
C ALA A 258 0.25 -8.44 20.08
N LEU A 259 1.06 -8.33 19.03
CA LEU A 259 0.57 -8.07 17.69
C LEU A 259 -0.33 -9.22 17.23
N PRO A 260 -1.50 -8.93 16.63
CA PRO A 260 -2.39 -9.99 16.14
C PRO A 260 -1.75 -10.71 14.96
N TYR A 261 -2.10 -11.98 14.77
CA TYR A 261 -1.61 -12.79 13.64
C TYR A 261 -1.90 -12.13 12.27
N LEU A 262 -2.91 -11.25 12.17
CA LEU A 262 -3.22 -10.49 10.96
C LEU A 262 -2.04 -9.67 10.44
N THR A 263 -1.21 -9.14 11.34
CA THR A 263 -0.02 -8.37 10.98
C THR A 263 1.07 -9.23 10.32
N TRP A 264 0.99 -10.55 10.45
CA TRP A 264 1.76 -11.51 9.64
C TRP A 264 1.01 -11.99 8.42
N LEU A 265 -0.27 -12.32 8.60
CA LEU A 265 -1.07 -13.02 7.59
C LEU A 265 -1.28 -12.17 6.34
N VAL A 266 -1.55 -10.87 6.50
CA VAL A 266 -1.75 -9.95 5.38
C VAL A 266 -0.50 -9.86 4.47
N PRO A 267 0.68 -9.47 4.97
CA PRO A 267 1.88 -9.42 4.13
C PRO A 267 2.30 -10.80 3.62
N ALA A 268 2.15 -11.86 4.42
CA ALA A 268 2.45 -13.22 3.98
C ALA A 268 1.58 -13.64 2.79
N TRP A 269 0.28 -13.33 2.80
CA TRP A 269 -0.61 -13.58 1.67
C TRP A 269 -0.09 -12.90 0.40
N PHE A 270 0.14 -11.58 0.44
CA PHE A 270 0.60 -10.86 -0.75
C PHE A 270 1.94 -11.39 -1.25
N HIS A 271 2.93 -11.52 -0.37
CA HIS A 271 4.24 -11.99 -0.77
C HIS A 271 4.19 -13.41 -1.33
N LEU A 272 3.55 -14.37 -0.64
CA LEU A 272 3.54 -15.77 -1.05
C LEU A 272 2.69 -15.99 -2.30
N TYR A 273 1.55 -15.30 -2.43
CA TYR A 273 0.68 -15.42 -3.59
C TYR A 273 1.38 -14.98 -4.87
N PHE A 274 1.93 -13.76 -4.89
CA PHE A 274 2.62 -13.24 -6.07
C PHE A 274 3.97 -13.93 -6.30
N PHE A 275 4.67 -14.31 -5.23
CA PHE A 275 5.90 -15.09 -5.37
C PHE A 275 5.64 -16.49 -5.96
N ALA A 276 4.57 -17.16 -5.57
CA ALA A 276 4.21 -18.45 -6.18
C ALA A 276 3.92 -18.28 -7.68
N TRP A 277 3.14 -17.26 -8.06
CA TRP A 277 2.85 -16.97 -9.46
C TRP A 277 4.06 -16.55 -10.29
N LEU A 278 5.08 -15.95 -9.68
CA LEU A 278 6.36 -15.68 -10.36
C LEU A 278 6.95 -16.96 -10.97
N PHE A 279 6.84 -18.10 -10.29
CA PHE A 279 7.37 -19.39 -10.77
C PHE A 279 6.33 -20.18 -11.56
N ILE A 280 5.08 -20.26 -11.08
CA ILE A 280 4.01 -21.00 -11.76
C ILE A 280 3.70 -20.40 -13.14
N GLY A 281 3.71 -19.07 -13.25
CA GLY A 281 3.53 -18.36 -14.52
C GLY A 281 4.75 -18.40 -15.44
N GLY A 282 5.88 -18.98 -15.01
CA GLY A 282 7.13 -19.01 -15.78
C GLY A 282 7.89 -17.68 -15.80
N PHE A 283 7.40 -16.65 -15.11
CA PHE A 283 7.94 -15.30 -15.17
C PHE A 283 9.37 -15.19 -14.63
N ALA A 284 9.74 -16.06 -13.68
CA ALA A 284 11.09 -16.12 -13.12
C ALA A 284 12.19 -16.32 -14.18
N ALA A 285 11.87 -16.90 -15.34
CA ALA A 285 12.82 -17.17 -16.42
C ALA A 285 13.08 -15.96 -17.33
N GLU A 286 12.26 -14.90 -17.25
CA GLU A 286 12.37 -13.74 -18.13
C GLU A 286 13.57 -12.85 -17.84
N ASN A 287 13.86 -12.66 -16.54
CA ASN A 287 14.86 -11.71 -16.09
C ASN A 287 15.44 -12.13 -14.74
N ALA A 288 16.70 -12.52 -14.72
CA ALA A 288 17.38 -12.97 -13.51
C ALA A 288 17.41 -11.88 -12.40
N ARG A 289 17.50 -10.59 -12.78
CA ARG A 289 17.49 -9.49 -11.80
C ARG A 289 16.10 -9.33 -11.17
N MET A 290 15.03 -9.44 -11.97
CA MET A 290 13.66 -9.43 -11.46
C MET A 290 13.48 -10.53 -10.42
N THR A 291 13.83 -11.76 -10.78
CA THR A 291 13.73 -12.92 -9.89
C THR A 291 14.54 -12.72 -8.62
N PHE A 292 15.79 -12.24 -8.73
CA PHE A 292 16.62 -11.91 -7.57
C PHE A 292 15.93 -10.90 -6.65
N PHE A 293 15.40 -9.79 -7.17
CA PHE A 293 14.74 -8.77 -6.36
C PHE A 293 13.42 -9.25 -5.75
N CYS A 294 12.63 -10.08 -6.44
CA CYS A 294 11.43 -10.70 -5.87
C CYS A 294 11.78 -11.64 -4.71
N VAL A 295 12.84 -12.46 -4.84
CA VAL A 295 13.35 -13.33 -3.77
C VAL A 295 13.85 -12.48 -2.60
N LEU A 296 14.66 -11.46 -2.87
CA LEU A 296 15.18 -10.57 -1.84
C LEU A 296 14.05 -9.85 -1.09
N ASN A 297 13.02 -9.40 -1.80
CA ASN A 297 11.87 -8.73 -1.20
C ASN A 297 11.06 -9.68 -0.30
N LEU A 298 10.83 -10.93 -0.71
CA LEU A 298 10.20 -11.95 0.13
C LEU A 298 11.02 -12.21 1.41
N LEU A 299 12.33 -12.42 1.27
CA LEU A 299 13.21 -12.68 2.42
C LEU A 299 13.27 -11.48 3.37
N THR A 300 13.28 -10.27 2.82
CA THR A 300 13.24 -9.02 3.58
C THR A 300 11.92 -8.90 4.33
N GLY A 301 10.78 -9.15 3.66
CA GLY A 301 9.45 -9.15 4.26
C GLY A 301 9.35 -10.13 5.43
N ILE A 302 9.80 -11.38 5.23
CA ILE A 302 9.87 -12.42 6.28
C ILE A 302 10.74 -11.93 7.43
N THR A 303 11.95 -11.42 7.15
CA THR A 303 12.90 -10.98 8.18
C THR A 303 12.33 -9.84 9.01
N ILE A 304 11.72 -8.84 8.37
CA ILE A 304 11.10 -7.69 9.04
C ILE A 304 9.97 -8.18 9.95
N HIS A 305 9.06 -9.01 9.45
CA HIS A 305 7.88 -9.46 10.22
C HIS A 305 8.27 -10.43 11.33
N TRP A 306 9.29 -11.25 11.11
CA TRP A 306 9.90 -12.10 12.13
C TRP A 306 10.54 -11.29 13.24
N TRP A 307 11.38 -10.32 12.88
CA TRP A 307 11.99 -9.40 13.84
C TRP A 307 10.95 -8.63 14.64
N ILE A 308 9.88 -8.16 13.99
CA ILE A 308 8.75 -7.50 14.64
C ILE A 308 8.13 -8.47 15.67
N HIS A 309 7.75 -9.68 15.30
CA HIS A 309 7.06 -10.55 16.26
C HIS A 309 7.95 -11.12 17.37
N LEU A 310 9.26 -11.24 17.14
CA LEU A 310 10.20 -11.70 18.17
C LEU A 310 10.59 -10.62 19.18
N LEU A 311 10.60 -9.35 18.80
CA LEU A 311 11.03 -8.30 19.71
C LEU A 311 10.04 -8.15 20.87
N PRO A 312 10.44 -8.48 22.13
CA PRO A 312 9.58 -8.30 23.27
C PRO A 312 9.19 -6.83 23.37
N VAL A 313 7.89 -6.57 23.56
CA VAL A 313 7.41 -5.25 23.97
C VAL A 313 8.10 -4.96 25.30
N ARG A 314 9.11 -4.08 25.29
CA ARG A 314 9.89 -3.75 26.49
C ARG A 314 8.90 -3.28 27.56
N LYS A 315 8.89 -4.00 28.69
CA LYS A 315 8.14 -3.53 29.86
C LYS A 315 8.74 -2.20 30.29
N ALA A 316 7.90 -1.22 30.60
CA ALA A 316 8.39 -0.03 31.31
C ALA A 316 9.07 -0.51 32.58
N ALA A 317 10.28 -0.01 32.86
CA ALA A 317 10.91 -0.23 34.15
C ALA A 317 9.96 0.33 35.20
N ILE A 318 9.41 -0.54 36.05
CA ILE A 318 8.65 -0.12 37.22
C ILE A 318 9.67 0.47 38.18
N GLY A 319 9.69 1.81 38.27
CA GLY A 319 10.39 2.53 39.33
C GLY A 319 11.81 3.01 38.99
N SER A 320 11.94 4.33 38.85
CA SER A 320 12.92 5.14 39.58
C SER A 320 12.31 6.51 39.82
#